data_AF-A0A024V037-F1
#
_entry.id   AF-A0A024V037-F1
#
_cell.length_a   1.000
_cell.length_b   1.000
_cell.length_c   1.000
_cell.angle_alpha   90.00
_cell.angle_beta   90.00
_cell.angle_gamma   90.00
#
_symmetry.space_group_name_H-M   'P 1'
#
loop_
_entity.id
_entity.type
_entity.pdbx_description
1 polymer ?
#
loop_
_entity_poly.entity_id
_entity_poly.type
_entity_poly.pdbx_seq_one_letter_code
_entity_poly.pdbx_strand_id
1 'polypeptide(L)'
;MSKYFLCKLKNRALIQLWGKDSFKFLQSLTTNDLNKIIPESDFILHKNLPENILCNNYDSYIYDINNKTTNYEKSAVGLPSLFLLNNGKILYDCFIYNIKYSYEKNLFFSLFYIDCNIHILNFLLDLLEKRKLSCDVYFKNIKNINVYQFLSYTSLFNLHKKVIYTNTFENDMRNTINNSLGVYNDNENSSLFLFFSKDQRSELLGYRIYEYNYKKEKVENDYPKNVSFIKNEEVANKKTCNDNIIISNNFDNKFANIINIFEKEEKIKLTSSFVYDYLKLNLGIIENLYTPDMYFSDMNNDKSDPGTNNNNIYKDITINNDINKNVKKIKNERDVFTFKNLTPFDLNYDNLNYLTKEKGCYVGQEAINRTRNEIFISKYSLTLCINYDYHDVFYENFDNDPTKIYNNILYTKYLKDIKDNHLLKSSFLLLKNLMSSKQNESVTYEHQFDVIYNNDIKSDNTLKNFKIGHVFFYNHIIGICFLIKKKIENMKHNIFSTSSKIHITKNNYDESTHRIVLLPLEKI
;
A
#
# COMPACT_ATOMS: atom_id res chain seq x y z
N MET A 1 4.55 -23.27 -12.51
CA MET A 1 4.12 -22.14 -11.65
C MET A 1 4.13 -20.89 -12.52
N SER A 2 3.17 -19.97 -12.38
CA SER A 2 3.14 -18.74 -13.17
C SER A 2 4.31 -17.82 -12.81
N LYS A 3 4.87 -17.06 -13.76
CA LYS A 3 5.91 -16.03 -13.52
C LYS A 3 5.41 -14.82 -12.71
N TYR A 4 4.09 -14.76 -12.47
CA TYR A 4 3.38 -13.63 -11.90
C TYR A 4 2.32 -14.08 -10.88
N PHE A 5 1.97 -13.18 -9.96
CA PHE A 5 0.86 -13.32 -9.03
C PHE A 5 -0.23 -12.28 -9.34
N LEU A 6 -1.49 -12.67 -9.20
CA LEU A 6 -2.63 -11.74 -9.23
C LEU A 6 -3.30 -11.71 -7.85
N CYS A 7 -3.22 -10.58 -7.16
CA CYS A 7 -3.83 -10.35 -5.85
C CYS A 7 -5.11 -9.53 -6.00
N LYS A 8 -6.27 -10.07 -5.62
CA LYS A 8 -7.53 -9.32 -5.62
C LYS A 8 -7.63 -8.40 -4.39
N LEU A 9 -7.69 -7.09 -4.62
CA LEU A 9 -7.77 -6.08 -3.56
C LEU A 9 -9.23 -5.89 -3.13
N LYS A 10 -9.70 -6.78 -2.25
CA LYS A 10 -11.10 -6.82 -1.75
C LYS A 10 -11.56 -5.53 -1.05
N ASN A 11 -10.63 -4.70 -0.60
CA ASN A 11 -10.87 -3.49 0.20
C ASN A 11 -10.79 -2.17 -0.60
N ARG A 12 -10.79 -2.22 -1.94
CA ARG A 12 -10.69 -1.04 -2.81
C ARG A 12 -11.97 -0.80 -3.60
N ALA A 13 -12.26 0.47 -3.89
CA ALA A 13 -13.43 0.96 -4.59
C ALA A 13 -13.02 2.02 -5.62
N LEU A 14 -13.81 2.20 -6.69
CA LEU A 14 -13.50 3.12 -7.78
C LEU A 14 -14.63 4.15 -7.94
N ILE A 15 -14.30 5.43 -7.74
CA ILE A 15 -15.22 6.55 -7.99
C ILE A 15 -14.94 7.10 -9.38
N GLN A 16 -15.96 7.19 -10.24
CA GLN A 16 -15.92 7.94 -11.49
C GLN A 16 -16.19 9.41 -11.22
N LEU A 17 -15.53 10.34 -11.92
CA LEU A 17 -15.74 11.78 -11.82
C LEU A 17 -15.68 12.46 -13.19
N TRP A 18 -16.67 13.32 -13.48
CA TRP A 18 -16.88 13.98 -14.77
C TRP A 18 -17.55 15.36 -14.62
N GLY A 19 -17.58 16.15 -15.70
CA GLY A 19 -18.07 17.54 -15.72
C GLY A 19 -16.94 18.55 -16.00
N LYS A 20 -17.27 19.77 -16.46
CA LYS A 20 -16.28 20.71 -17.01
C LYS A 20 -15.22 21.15 -15.99
N ASP A 21 -15.58 21.25 -14.72
CA ASP A 21 -14.66 21.72 -13.67
C ASP A 21 -13.83 20.59 -13.03
N SER A 22 -14.00 19.34 -13.48
CA SER A 22 -13.40 18.13 -12.87
C SER A 22 -11.90 18.24 -12.61
N PHE A 23 -11.15 18.76 -13.59
CA PHE A 23 -9.71 18.95 -13.49
C PHE A 23 -9.36 19.90 -12.35
N LYS A 24 -9.90 21.13 -12.38
CA LYS A 24 -9.62 22.18 -11.38
C LYS A 24 -10.10 21.77 -9.99
N PHE A 25 -11.26 21.12 -9.92
CA PHE A 25 -11.83 20.59 -8.70
C PHE A 25 -10.89 19.58 -8.01
N LEU A 26 -10.49 18.51 -8.71
CA LEU A 26 -9.56 17.53 -8.15
C LEU A 26 -8.16 18.11 -7.91
N GLN A 27 -7.69 18.99 -8.80
CA GLN A 27 -6.41 19.70 -8.64
C GLN A 27 -6.41 20.56 -7.36
N SER A 28 -7.54 21.12 -6.94
CA SER A 28 -7.65 21.91 -5.69
C SER A 28 -7.78 21.08 -4.40
N LEU A 29 -8.16 19.80 -4.50
CA LEU A 29 -8.44 18.94 -3.32
C LEU A 29 -7.31 17.97 -2.98
N THR A 30 -6.39 17.73 -3.92
CA THR A 30 -5.43 16.61 -3.84
C THR A 30 -3.96 17.07 -3.89
N THR A 31 -3.06 16.29 -3.30
CA THR A 31 -1.64 16.68 -3.08
C THR A 31 -0.72 16.62 -4.30
N ASN A 32 -1.15 16.01 -5.40
CA ASN A 32 -0.30 15.74 -6.56
C ASN A 32 -0.79 16.50 -7.80
N ASP A 33 0.07 16.68 -8.80
CA ASP A 33 -0.26 17.48 -10.00
C ASP A 33 -0.90 16.61 -11.08
N LEU A 34 -2.17 16.89 -11.40
CA LEU A 34 -2.90 16.17 -12.46
C LEU A 34 -2.27 16.37 -13.85
N ASN A 35 -1.49 17.43 -14.08
CA ASN A 35 -0.75 17.62 -15.34
C ASN A 35 0.25 16.49 -15.63
N LYS A 36 0.63 15.69 -14.63
CA LYS A 36 1.47 14.48 -14.79
C LYS A 36 0.75 13.32 -15.50
N ILE A 37 -0.59 13.35 -15.55
CA ILE A 37 -1.41 12.30 -16.17
C ILE A 37 -2.29 12.81 -17.32
N ILE A 38 -2.67 14.09 -17.30
CA ILE A 38 -3.27 14.80 -18.45
C ILE A 38 -3.02 16.32 -18.31
N PRO A 39 -2.48 17.02 -19.32
CA PRO A 39 -2.40 18.48 -19.29
C PRO A 39 -3.80 19.13 -19.19
N GLU A 40 -3.94 20.24 -18.47
CA GLU A 40 -5.22 20.96 -18.37
C GLU A 40 -5.79 21.36 -19.75
N SER A 41 -4.93 21.72 -20.71
CA SER A 41 -5.30 22.03 -22.09
C SER A 41 -5.95 20.87 -22.85
N ASP A 42 -5.61 19.65 -22.45
CA ASP A 42 -5.95 18.41 -23.16
C ASP A 42 -7.16 17.72 -22.53
N PHE A 43 -7.59 18.19 -21.34
CA PHE A 43 -8.79 17.75 -20.64
C PHE A 43 -10.05 18.28 -21.36
N ILE A 44 -10.48 17.55 -22.38
CA ILE A 44 -11.67 17.85 -23.17
C ILE A 44 -12.88 17.16 -22.57
N LEU A 45 -13.98 17.89 -22.43
CA LEU A 45 -15.30 17.34 -22.10
C LEU A 45 -16.36 18.01 -22.97
N HIS A 46 -16.91 17.27 -23.93
CA HIS A 46 -17.90 17.80 -24.86
C HIS A 46 -19.23 18.11 -24.13
N LYS A 47 -19.83 19.27 -24.40
CA LYS A 47 -21.06 19.75 -23.73
C LYS A 47 -22.29 18.84 -23.92
N ASN A 48 -22.25 17.92 -24.89
CA ASN A 48 -23.37 17.06 -25.27
C ASN A 48 -23.18 15.59 -24.84
N LEU A 49 -22.26 15.30 -23.91
CA LEU A 49 -22.15 13.96 -23.33
C LEU A 49 -23.41 13.63 -22.50
N PRO A 50 -23.87 12.36 -22.49
CA PRO A 50 -24.98 11.94 -21.64
C PRO A 50 -24.68 12.19 -20.16
N GLU A 51 -25.69 12.51 -19.35
CA GLU A 51 -25.51 12.67 -17.89
C GLU A 51 -25.10 11.35 -17.19
N ASN A 52 -25.33 10.21 -17.84
CA ASN A 52 -25.02 8.85 -17.35
C ASN A 52 -23.96 8.17 -18.23
N ILE A 53 -22.70 8.62 -18.19
CA ILE A 53 -21.59 7.99 -18.92
C ILE A 53 -21.14 6.70 -18.21
N LEU A 54 -21.06 5.57 -18.92
CA LEU A 54 -20.48 4.31 -18.45
C LEU A 54 -21.11 3.76 -17.15
N CYS A 55 -22.43 3.88 -17.02
CA CYS A 55 -23.16 3.39 -15.86
C CYS A 55 -23.67 1.94 -16.00
N ASN A 56 -23.76 1.42 -17.24
CA ASN A 56 -24.29 0.09 -17.55
C ASN A 56 -23.43 -0.67 -18.58
N ASN A 57 -23.61 -2.00 -18.64
CA ASN A 57 -22.93 -2.93 -19.54
C ASN A 57 -22.84 -2.51 -21.02
N TYR A 58 -23.85 -1.81 -21.54
CA TYR A 58 -23.93 -1.46 -22.95
C TYR A 58 -22.99 -0.30 -23.33
N ASP A 59 -22.58 0.53 -22.37
CA ASP A 59 -21.76 1.71 -22.65
C ASP A 59 -20.33 1.34 -23.03
N SER A 60 -19.79 0.21 -22.54
CA SER A 60 -18.42 -0.25 -22.89
C SER A 60 -18.28 -0.76 -24.34
N TYR A 61 -19.39 -0.85 -25.08
CA TYR A 61 -19.42 -1.14 -26.52
C TYR A 61 -19.49 0.13 -27.38
N ILE A 62 -19.75 1.28 -26.75
CA ILE A 62 -20.00 2.57 -27.40
C ILE A 62 -18.78 3.50 -27.28
N TYR A 63 -17.94 3.27 -26.26
CA TYR A 63 -16.81 4.13 -25.90
C TYR A 63 -15.47 3.36 -25.88
N ASP A 64 -14.72 3.43 -26.97
CA ASP A 64 -13.36 2.90 -27.03
C ASP A 64 -12.38 3.77 -26.25
N ILE A 65 -11.40 3.15 -25.58
CA ILE A 65 -10.31 3.86 -24.87
C ILE A 65 -9.22 4.21 -25.87
N ASN A 66 -8.88 5.49 -26.00
CA ASN A 66 -7.97 5.98 -27.03
C ASN A 66 -6.59 6.34 -26.46
N ASN A 67 -5.64 5.43 -26.62
CA ASN A 67 -4.21 5.65 -26.33
C ASN A 67 -3.36 5.55 -27.62
N LYS A 68 -3.16 6.69 -28.29
CA LYS A 68 -2.58 6.79 -29.66
C LYS A 68 -1.11 6.35 -29.85
N THR A 69 -0.45 5.67 -28.92
CA THR A 69 1.02 5.47 -28.94
C THR A 69 1.50 4.03 -29.21
N THR A 70 0.66 3.01 -29.14
CA THR A 70 0.99 1.62 -29.59
C THR A 70 -0.28 0.86 -29.98
N ASN A 71 -0.14 -0.31 -30.61
CA ASN A 71 -1.25 -1.22 -31.00
C ASN A 71 -2.03 -1.84 -29.79
N TYR A 72 -1.99 -1.23 -28.60
CA TYR A 72 -2.46 -1.82 -27.34
C TYR A 72 -3.07 -0.73 -26.43
N GLU A 73 -4.39 -0.77 -26.22
CA GLU A 73 -5.17 0.47 -26.05
C GLU A 73 -5.54 0.87 -24.61
N LYS A 74 -5.41 -0.01 -23.60
CA LYS A 74 -6.04 0.20 -22.27
C LYS A 74 -5.11 0.52 -21.08
N SER A 75 -3.94 1.09 -21.34
CA SER A 75 -3.00 1.56 -20.30
C SER A 75 -3.35 2.96 -19.81
N ALA A 76 -3.37 3.20 -18.50
CA ALA A 76 -3.53 4.52 -17.89
C ALA A 76 -2.33 4.87 -16.99
N VAL A 77 -2.09 6.15 -16.75
CA VAL A 77 -1.11 6.61 -15.74
C VAL A 77 -1.87 6.91 -14.44
N GLY A 78 -1.44 6.28 -13.35
CA GLY A 78 -2.07 6.40 -12.04
C GLY A 78 -1.25 7.26 -11.10
N LEU A 79 -1.88 8.23 -10.46
CA LEU A 79 -1.22 9.23 -9.65
C LEU A 79 -1.55 9.03 -8.16
N PRO A 80 -0.61 8.50 -7.34
CA PRO A 80 -0.75 8.46 -5.89
C PRO A 80 -1.02 9.87 -5.37
N SER A 81 -2.10 10.03 -4.63
CA SER A 81 -2.59 11.33 -4.18
C SER A 81 -3.24 11.20 -2.81
N LEU A 82 -3.27 12.31 -2.07
CA LEU A 82 -3.89 12.39 -0.75
C LEU A 82 -4.94 13.49 -0.75
N PHE A 83 -6.04 13.24 -0.03
CA PHE A 83 -6.88 14.30 0.50
C PHE A 83 -6.36 14.67 1.89
N LEU A 84 -6.19 15.96 2.16
CA LEU A 84 -5.71 16.45 3.45
C LEU A 84 -6.77 17.27 4.19
N LEU A 85 -6.59 17.38 5.51
CA LEU A 85 -7.19 18.43 6.31
C LEU A 85 -6.42 19.75 6.12
N ASN A 86 -7.05 20.88 6.43
CA ASN A 86 -6.43 22.22 6.32
C ASN A 86 -5.11 22.35 7.11
N ASN A 87 -4.89 21.51 8.12
CA ASN A 87 -3.67 21.45 8.94
C ASN A 87 -2.59 20.47 8.42
N GLY A 88 -2.73 19.96 7.20
CA GLY A 88 -1.75 19.07 6.55
C GLY A 88 -1.80 17.60 7.00
N LYS A 89 -2.70 17.23 7.92
CA LYS A 89 -2.94 15.83 8.28
C LYS A 89 -3.63 15.08 7.15
N ILE A 90 -3.29 13.81 6.98
CA ILE A 90 -3.88 12.97 5.95
C ILE A 90 -5.33 12.65 6.33
N LEU A 91 -6.24 12.89 5.39
CA LEU A 91 -7.64 12.50 5.52
C LEU A 91 -7.89 11.16 4.81
N TYR A 92 -7.48 11.04 3.54
CA TYR A 92 -7.62 9.83 2.71
C TYR A 92 -6.42 9.64 1.76
N ASP A 93 -6.05 8.39 1.49
CA ASP A 93 -5.14 8.01 0.38
C ASP A 93 -5.93 7.49 -0.83
N CYS A 94 -5.48 7.84 -2.02
CA CYS A 94 -6.09 7.38 -3.27
C CYS A 94 -5.08 7.30 -4.43
N PHE A 95 -5.49 6.64 -5.51
CA PHE A 95 -4.88 6.83 -6.83
C PHE A 95 -5.86 7.55 -7.74
N ILE A 96 -5.39 8.51 -8.52
CA ILE A 96 -6.18 9.23 -9.52
C ILE A 96 -5.72 8.78 -10.91
N TYR A 97 -6.66 8.44 -11.77
CA TYR A 97 -6.44 8.08 -13.17
C TYR A 97 -7.19 9.03 -14.07
N ASN A 98 -6.63 9.35 -15.23
CA ASN A 98 -7.37 9.91 -16.34
C ASN A 98 -7.49 8.86 -17.45
N ILE A 99 -8.66 8.76 -18.06
CA ILE A 99 -8.89 7.90 -19.23
C ILE A 99 -9.55 8.74 -20.30
N LYS A 100 -8.96 8.70 -21.50
CA LYS A 100 -9.49 9.33 -22.70
C LYS A 100 -10.31 8.31 -23.49
N TYR A 101 -11.58 8.63 -23.68
CA TYR A 101 -12.53 7.86 -24.47
C TYR A 101 -12.77 8.52 -25.83
N SER A 102 -13.03 7.72 -26.84
CA SER A 102 -13.61 8.13 -28.12
C SER A 102 -15.11 7.88 -28.14
N TYR A 103 -15.86 8.74 -28.81
CA TYR A 103 -17.27 8.56 -29.11
C TYR A 103 -17.54 9.00 -30.54
N GLU A 104 -18.08 8.12 -31.37
CA GLU A 104 -18.27 8.36 -32.81
C GLU A 104 -16.98 8.85 -33.52
N LYS A 105 -17.08 9.31 -34.78
CA LYS A 105 -15.90 9.77 -35.54
C LYS A 105 -15.43 11.14 -35.03
N ASN A 106 -14.32 11.12 -34.28
CA ASN A 106 -13.51 12.27 -33.82
C ASN A 106 -13.99 13.07 -32.59
N LEU A 107 -15.01 12.64 -31.83
CA LEU A 107 -15.25 13.22 -30.50
C LEU A 107 -14.45 12.45 -29.44
N PHE A 108 -13.82 13.20 -28.53
CA PHE A 108 -13.02 12.62 -27.45
C PHE A 108 -13.36 13.29 -26.13
N PHE A 109 -13.40 12.51 -25.05
CA PHE A 109 -13.63 13.05 -23.72
C PHE A 109 -12.77 12.34 -22.68
N SER A 110 -12.39 13.08 -21.65
CA SER A 110 -11.58 12.57 -20.55
C SER A 110 -12.41 12.44 -19.27
N LEU A 111 -12.32 11.29 -18.62
CA LEU A 111 -12.92 11.03 -17.32
C LEU A 111 -11.84 10.80 -16.27
N PHE A 112 -12.11 11.21 -15.03
CA PHE A 112 -11.27 10.87 -13.89
C PHE A 112 -11.84 9.66 -13.13
N TYR A 113 -10.93 8.84 -12.61
CA TYR A 113 -11.25 7.73 -11.72
C TYR A 113 -10.40 7.83 -10.46
N ILE A 114 -11.02 7.64 -9.29
CA ILE A 114 -10.37 7.68 -7.99
C ILE A 114 -10.48 6.30 -7.36
N ASP A 115 -9.35 5.56 -7.29
CA ASP A 115 -9.28 4.34 -6.48
C ASP A 115 -9.03 4.74 -5.02
N CYS A 116 -9.96 4.38 -4.14
CA CYS A 116 -9.93 4.62 -2.71
C CYS A 116 -10.21 3.33 -1.93
N ASN A 117 -10.01 3.34 -0.61
CA ASN A 117 -10.42 2.21 0.23
C ASN A 117 -11.96 2.17 0.39
N ILE A 118 -12.57 0.97 0.37
CA ILE A 118 -14.03 0.80 0.43
C ILE A 118 -14.65 1.35 1.72
N HIS A 119 -13.94 1.31 2.86
CA HIS A 119 -14.42 1.81 4.15
C HIS A 119 -14.50 3.35 4.20
N ILE A 120 -13.72 4.05 3.36
CA ILE A 120 -13.77 5.52 3.26
C ILE A 120 -14.66 6.03 2.14
N LEU A 121 -15.17 5.15 1.27
CA LEU A 121 -15.92 5.50 0.06
C LEU A 121 -17.03 6.52 0.32
N ASN A 122 -17.92 6.24 1.27
CA ASN A 122 -19.06 7.12 1.58
C ASN A 122 -18.58 8.48 2.13
N PHE A 123 -17.59 8.48 3.03
CA PHE A 123 -17.04 9.72 3.58
C PHE A 123 -16.29 10.55 2.54
N LEU A 124 -15.67 9.92 1.55
CA LEU A 124 -15.04 10.60 0.43
C LEU A 124 -16.09 11.19 -0.52
N LEU A 125 -17.17 10.46 -0.83
CA LEU A 125 -18.29 11.00 -1.60
C LEU A 125 -18.94 12.21 -0.89
N ASP A 126 -19.17 12.12 0.42
CA ASP A 126 -19.66 13.24 1.25
C ASP A 126 -18.70 14.44 1.24
N LEU A 127 -17.38 14.19 1.24
CA LEU A 127 -16.36 15.24 1.15
C LEU A 127 -16.39 15.94 -0.20
N LEU A 128 -16.51 15.18 -1.30
CA LEU A 128 -16.60 15.75 -2.65
C LEU A 128 -17.89 16.58 -2.79
N GLU A 129 -19.03 16.10 -2.30
CA GLU A 129 -20.31 16.85 -2.38
C GLU A 129 -20.25 18.16 -1.57
N LYS A 130 -19.68 18.13 -0.36
CA LYS A 130 -19.45 19.35 0.46
C LYS A 130 -18.51 20.36 -0.20
N ARG A 131 -17.63 19.92 -1.10
CA ARG A 131 -16.66 20.79 -1.80
C ARG A 131 -17.14 21.24 -3.18
N LYS A 132 -18.13 20.56 -3.77
CA LYS A 132 -18.63 20.76 -5.14
C LYS A 132 -19.37 22.08 -5.38
N LEU A 133 -19.77 22.81 -4.34
CA LEU A 133 -20.62 24.00 -4.43
C LEU A 133 -20.27 24.92 -5.62
N SER A 134 -21.23 25.09 -6.54
CA SER A 134 -21.13 25.89 -7.78
C SER A 134 -20.16 25.39 -8.86
N CYS A 135 -19.56 24.21 -8.73
CA CYS A 135 -18.74 23.57 -9.77
C CYS A 135 -19.57 22.59 -10.62
N ASP A 136 -19.34 22.59 -11.94
CA ASP A 136 -19.89 21.61 -12.89
C ASP A 136 -19.10 20.29 -12.79
N VAL A 137 -19.36 19.54 -11.72
CA VAL A 137 -18.74 18.25 -11.41
C VAL A 137 -19.80 17.26 -10.90
N TYR A 138 -19.68 16.02 -11.35
CA TYR A 138 -20.50 14.88 -10.94
C TYR A 138 -19.57 13.71 -10.64
N PHE A 139 -19.96 12.86 -9.70
CA PHE A 139 -19.19 11.68 -9.33
C PHE A 139 -20.09 10.57 -8.81
N LYS A 140 -19.65 9.33 -8.99
CA LYS A 140 -20.44 8.13 -8.65
C LYS A 140 -19.52 6.96 -8.36
N ASN A 141 -19.87 6.15 -7.36
CA ASN A 141 -19.21 4.87 -7.13
C ASN A 141 -19.53 3.89 -8.28
N ILE A 142 -18.51 3.30 -8.87
CA ILE A 142 -18.65 2.24 -9.87
C ILE A 142 -18.94 0.94 -9.13
N LYS A 143 -20.15 0.42 -9.32
CA LYS A 143 -20.54 -0.89 -8.79
C LYS A 143 -19.89 -2.00 -9.61
N ASN A 144 -19.74 -3.17 -8.98
CA ASN A 144 -19.23 -4.38 -9.62
C ASN A 144 -17.84 -4.21 -10.26
N ILE A 145 -16.94 -3.42 -9.67
CA ILE A 145 -15.52 -3.40 -10.07
C ILE A 145 -14.69 -4.36 -9.21
N ASN A 146 -13.85 -5.15 -9.85
CA ASN A 146 -12.76 -5.91 -9.25
C ASN A 146 -11.47 -5.10 -9.44
N VAL A 147 -10.74 -4.86 -8.34
CA VAL A 147 -9.39 -4.28 -8.39
C VAL A 147 -8.39 -5.40 -8.09
N TYR A 148 -7.31 -5.48 -8.87
CA TYR A 148 -6.21 -6.42 -8.64
C TYR A 148 -4.86 -5.73 -8.65
N GLN A 149 -3.90 -6.28 -7.91
CA GLN A 149 -2.47 -6.04 -8.09
C GLN A 149 -1.86 -7.22 -8.84
N PHE A 150 -1.13 -6.94 -9.92
CA PHE A 150 -0.37 -7.88 -10.72
C PHE A 150 1.12 -7.71 -10.43
N LEU A 151 1.71 -8.75 -9.83
CA LEU A 151 3.04 -8.75 -9.23
C LEU A 151 3.92 -9.80 -9.92
N SER A 152 5.24 -9.58 -9.94
CA SER A 152 6.22 -10.54 -10.47
C SER A 152 6.91 -11.31 -9.35
N TYR A 153 7.31 -12.55 -9.60
CA TYR A 153 8.22 -13.27 -8.70
C TYR A 153 9.56 -12.56 -8.56
N THR A 154 10.04 -11.90 -9.62
CA THR A 154 11.28 -11.11 -9.60
C THR A 154 11.23 -9.99 -8.55
N SER A 155 10.03 -9.45 -8.27
CA SER A 155 9.85 -8.41 -7.24
C SER A 155 10.21 -8.91 -5.84
N LEU A 156 9.92 -10.17 -5.52
CA LEU A 156 10.21 -10.76 -4.21
C LEU A 156 11.72 -10.84 -3.93
N PHE A 157 12.53 -11.00 -4.96
CA PHE A 157 13.98 -11.11 -4.80
C PHE A 157 14.63 -9.76 -4.70
N ASN A 158 14.30 -8.82 -5.60
CA ASN A 158 14.98 -7.54 -5.73
C ASN A 158 14.79 -6.55 -4.57
N LEU A 159 13.93 -6.86 -3.59
CA LEU A 159 13.71 -6.07 -2.36
C LEU A 159 14.98 -5.60 -1.64
N HIS A 160 16.07 -6.36 -1.69
CA HIS A 160 17.30 -6.09 -0.93
C HIS A 160 18.53 -5.81 -1.82
N LYS A 161 18.32 -5.48 -3.10
CA LYS A 161 19.40 -5.15 -4.05
C LYS A 161 19.16 -3.77 -4.63
N LYS A 162 20.21 -2.95 -4.66
CA LYS A 162 20.24 -1.66 -5.38
C LYS A 162 20.22 -1.94 -6.90
N VAL A 163 19.05 -2.30 -7.43
CA VAL A 163 18.83 -2.62 -8.85
C VAL A 163 18.34 -1.39 -9.59
N ILE A 164 19.06 -1.00 -10.64
CA ILE A 164 18.52 -0.17 -11.71
C ILE A 164 17.63 -1.09 -12.55
N TYR A 165 16.30 -0.91 -12.48
CA TYR A 165 15.37 -1.70 -13.29
C TYR A 165 15.59 -1.41 -14.77
N THR A 166 15.81 -2.45 -15.56
CA THR A 166 15.94 -2.31 -17.02
C THR A 166 14.57 -2.27 -17.66
N ASN A 167 14.38 -1.39 -18.65
CA ASN A 167 13.13 -1.24 -19.42
C ASN A 167 12.56 -2.57 -19.94
N THR A 168 13.40 -3.59 -20.12
CA THR A 168 13.01 -4.95 -20.52
C THR A 168 12.03 -5.62 -19.54
N PHE A 169 12.23 -5.47 -18.22
CA PHE A 169 11.38 -6.10 -17.21
C PHE A 169 9.95 -5.54 -17.21
N GLU A 170 9.82 -4.22 -17.32
CA GLU A 170 8.53 -3.55 -17.43
C GLU A 170 7.80 -3.89 -18.73
N ASN A 171 8.56 -4.00 -19.83
CA ASN A 171 8.04 -4.41 -21.12
C ASN A 171 7.49 -5.86 -21.05
N ASP A 172 8.18 -6.79 -20.40
CA ASP A 172 7.71 -8.17 -20.23
C ASP A 172 6.38 -8.25 -19.47
N MET A 173 6.25 -7.53 -18.34
CA MET A 173 5.00 -7.50 -17.58
C MET A 173 3.85 -6.87 -18.38
N ARG A 174 4.10 -5.72 -19.02
CA ARG A 174 3.11 -5.01 -19.85
C ARG A 174 2.67 -5.86 -21.05
N ASN A 175 3.62 -6.51 -21.72
CA ASN A 175 3.34 -7.41 -22.85
C ASN A 175 2.57 -8.66 -22.38
N THR A 176 2.85 -9.18 -21.17
CA THR A 176 2.06 -10.29 -20.61
C THR A 176 0.61 -9.88 -20.39
N ILE A 177 0.36 -8.70 -19.82
CA ILE A 177 -0.99 -8.14 -19.65
C ILE A 177 -1.66 -7.94 -21.02
N ASN A 178 -0.98 -7.29 -21.97
CA ASN A 178 -1.54 -7.04 -23.31
C ASN A 178 -1.85 -8.32 -24.09
N ASN A 179 -0.97 -9.34 -24.02
CA ASN A 179 -1.20 -10.62 -24.67
C ASN A 179 -2.35 -11.40 -24.02
N SER A 180 -2.49 -11.36 -22.70
CA SER A 180 -3.65 -11.96 -22.04
C SER A 180 -4.95 -11.22 -22.35
N LEU A 181 -4.90 -9.92 -22.67
CA LEU A 181 -6.07 -9.16 -23.15
C LEU A 181 -6.45 -9.50 -24.59
N GLY A 182 -5.47 -9.64 -25.50
CA GLY A 182 -5.71 -9.95 -26.91
C GLY A 182 -6.50 -11.25 -27.10
N VAL A 183 -6.12 -12.32 -26.38
CA VAL A 183 -6.77 -13.65 -26.45
C VAL A 183 -8.26 -13.63 -26.05
N TYR A 184 -8.69 -12.65 -25.24
CA TYR A 184 -10.10 -12.53 -24.86
C TYR A 184 -10.93 -11.68 -25.81
N ASN A 185 -10.33 -10.77 -26.60
CA ASN A 185 -11.06 -9.94 -27.55
C ASN A 185 -11.49 -10.71 -28.82
N ASP A 186 -10.82 -11.82 -29.16
CA ASP A 186 -11.18 -12.67 -30.32
C ASP A 186 -12.42 -13.56 -30.06
N ASN A 187 -12.86 -13.68 -28.81
CA ASN A 187 -14.11 -14.35 -28.47
C ASN A 187 -15.21 -13.31 -28.26
N GLU A 188 -16.46 -13.60 -28.59
CA GLU A 188 -17.63 -12.71 -28.44
C GLU A 188 -17.94 -12.26 -26.98
N ASN A 189 -17.10 -12.64 -26.01
CA ASN A 189 -17.15 -12.18 -24.62
C ASN A 189 -16.46 -10.81 -24.47
N SER A 190 -17.18 -9.79 -24.90
CA SER A 190 -16.76 -8.38 -24.92
C SER A 190 -16.29 -7.90 -23.54
N SER A 191 -15.31 -7.00 -23.54
CA SER A 191 -14.35 -6.89 -22.44
C SER A 191 -14.94 -6.46 -21.10
N LEU A 192 -14.90 -7.35 -20.10
CA LEU A 192 -15.01 -6.97 -18.68
C LEU A 192 -13.87 -6.03 -18.25
N PHE A 193 -12.74 -6.01 -18.95
CA PHE A 193 -11.57 -5.22 -18.59
C PHE A 193 -11.73 -3.72 -18.90
N LEU A 194 -11.59 -2.89 -17.87
CA LEU A 194 -11.68 -1.43 -17.97
C LEU A 194 -10.31 -0.82 -18.31
N PHE A 195 -9.32 -0.88 -17.41
CA PHE A 195 -7.95 -0.40 -17.65
C PHE A 195 -6.92 -1.03 -16.71
N PHE A 196 -5.64 -0.81 -17.00
CA PHE A 196 -4.54 -1.09 -16.07
C PHE A 196 -3.57 0.07 -15.95
N SER A 197 -2.76 0.09 -14.88
CA SER A 197 -1.80 1.15 -14.63
C SER A 197 -0.63 0.69 -13.77
N LYS A 198 0.56 1.24 -13.98
CA LYS A 198 1.77 0.93 -13.20
C LYS A 198 1.71 1.59 -11.81
N ASP A 199 2.00 0.87 -10.74
CA ASP A 199 1.93 1.39 -9.36
C ASP A 199 3.10 2.35 -9.07
N GLN A 200 2.85 3.66 -9.17
CA GLN A 200 3.88 4.69 -9.06
C GLN A 200 4.48 4.85 -7.64
N ARG A 201 4.05 4.06 -6.64
CA ARG A 201 4.69 4.05 -5.31
C ARG A 201 6.01 3.29 -5.33
N SER A 202 6.11 2.23 -6.13
CA SER A 202 7.33 1.43 -6.31
C SER A 202 7.19 0.49 -7.49
N GLU A 203 8.24 0.44 -8.32
CA GLU A 203 8.44 -0.52 -9.41
C GLU A 203 8.16 -1.97 -9.01
N LEU A 204 8.49 -2.32 -7.76
CA LEU A 204 8.32 -3.67 -7.22
C LEU A 204 6.85 -4.09 -7.06
N LEU A 205 5.92 -3.14 -6.97
CA LEU A 205 4.48 -3.41 -6.90
C LEU A 205 3.82 -3.65 -8.28
N GLY A 206 4.56 -3.52 -9.38
CA GLY A 206 4.08 -3.88 -10.71
C GLY A 206 2.87 -3.06 -11.18
N TYR A 207 1.77 -3.74 -11.51
CA TYR A 207 0.60 -3.11 -12.13
C TYR A 207 -0.69 -3.31 -11.33
N ARG A 208 -1.58 -2.33 -11.40
CA ARG A 208 -2.93 -2.33 -10.85
C ARG A 208 -3.93 -2.49 -12.00
N ILE A 209 -4.89 -3.39 -11.86
CA ILE A 209 -5.83 -3.80 -12.91
C ILE A 209 -7.27 -3.57 -12.43
N TYR A 210 -8.11 -3.04 -13.32
CA TYR A 210 -9.52 -2.75 -13.08
C TYR A 210 -10.41 -3.52 -14.07
N GLU A 211 -11.27 -4.38 -13.54
CA GLU A 211 -12.11 -5.31 -14.30
C GLU A 211 -13.54 -5.25 -13.75
N TYR A 212 -14.54 -5.10 -14.61
CA TYR A 212 -15.93 -5.26 -14.22
C TYR A 212 -16.29 -6.72 -13.89
N ASN A 213 -17.23 -6.89 -12.98
CA ASN A 213 -17.70 -8.16 -12.45
C ASN A 213 -19.18 -8.35 -12.79
N TYR A 214 -19.47 -8.48 -14.08
CA TYR A 214 -20.82 -8.79 -14.52
C TYR A 214 -21.01 -10.30 -14.59
N LYS A 215 -21.87 -10.83 -13.71
CA LYS A 215 -22.45 -12.16 -13.92
C LYS A 215 -23.34 -12.08 -15.15
N LYS A 216 -23.10 -12.90 -16.18
CA LYS A 216 -24.12 -13.14 -17.22
C LYS A 216 -25.38 -13.63 -16.50
N GLU A 217 -26.48 -12.90 -16.66
CA GLU A 217 -27.80 -13.47 -16.36
C GLU A 217 -28.03 -14.67 -17.29
N LYS A 218 -28.81 -15.65 -16.81
CA LYS A 218 -28.98 -16.92 -17.50
C LYS A 218 -29.71 -16.72 -18.84
N VAL A 219 -28.95 -16.63 -19.93
CA VAL A 219 -29.41 -17.11 -21.22
C VAL A 219 -29.12 -18.62 -21.22
N GLU A 220 -30.18 -19.42 -21.23
CA GLU A 220 -30.04 -20.88 -21.40
C GLU A 220 -29.62 -21.17 -22.84
N ASN A 221 -28.33 -21.49 -23.01
CA ASN A 221 -27.78 -22.36 -24.04
C ASN A 221 -26.38 -22.81 -23.57
N ASP A 222 -25.93 -23.97 -24.02
CA ASP A 222 -24.79 -24.69 -23.43
C ASP A 222 -23.45 -23.93 -23.56
N TYR A 223 -22.97 -23.36 -22.45
CA TYR A 223 -21.64 -22.77 -22.33
C TYR A 223 -20.89 -23.31 -21.09
N PRO A 224 -19.55 -23.42 -21.16
CA PRO A 224 -18.76 -24.04 -20.09
C PRO A 224 -18.79 -23.21 -18.79
N LYS A 225 -18.99 -23.91 -17.67
CA LYS A 225 -19.09 -23.29 -16.34
C LYS A 225 -17.73 -22.74 -15.88
N ASN A 226 -17.78 -21.53 -15.29
CA ASN A 226 -16.73 -20.89 -14.48
C ASN A 226 -15.50 -20.34 -15.24
N VAL A 227 -15.62 -19.19 -15.90
CA VAL A 227 -14.47 -18.40 -16.37
C VAL A 227 -14.34 -17.13 -15.54
N SER A 228 -13.21 -17.00 -14.85
CA SER A 228 -12.69 -15.75 -14.29
C SER A 228 -11.37 -15.47 -15.02
N PHE A 229 -11.16 -14.24 -15.49
CA PHE A 229 -10.15 -13.89 -16.52
C PHE A 229 -8.74 -14.48 -16.30
N ILE A 230 -8.33 -14.63 -15.04
CA ILE A 230 -7.09 -15.31 -14.66
C ILE A 230 -7.40 -16.35 -13.58
N LYS A 231 -7.71 -17.58 -14.00
CA LYS A 231 -7.42 -18.76 -13.19
C LYS A 231 -5.94 -19.11 -13.33
N ASN A 232 -5.40 -19.77 -12.31
CA ASN A 232 -4.10 -20.43 -12.39
C ASN A 232 -4.23 -21.67 -13.30
N GLU A 233 -4.28 -21.47 -14.61
CA GLU A 233 -4.20 -22.58 -15.57
C GLU A 233 -2.74 -22.88 -15.93
N GLU A 234 -2.41 -24.16 -15.85
CA GLU A 234 -1.09 -24.68 -16.17
C GLU A 234 -0.90 -24.64 -17.69
N VAL A 235 -0.42 -23.51 -18.22
CA VAL A 235 -0.15 -23.35 -19.65
C VAL A 235 0.97 -24.31 -20.07
N ALA A 236 0.55 -25.46 -20.59
CA ALA A 236 1.44 -26.49 -21.12
C ALA A 236 2.23 -25.96 -22.32
N ASN A 237 3.51 -26.35 -22.40
CA ASN A 237 4.47 -25.89 -23.39
C ASN A 237 3.95 -26.00 -24.84
N LYS A 238 3.95 -24.87 -25.57
CA LYS A 238 4.16 -24.88 -27.03
C LYS A 238 5.43 -24.09 -27.37
N LYS A 239 6.44 -24.82 -27.84
CA LYS A 239 7.65 -24.25 -28.47
C LYS A 239 7.27 -23.63 -29.81
N THR A 240 7.85 -22.48 -30.15
CA THR A 240 8.94 -22.36 -31.16
C THR A 240 9.42 -20.91 -31.32
N CYS A 241 10.73 -20.72 -31.15
CA CYS A 241 11.65 -19.73 -31.76
C CYS A 241 11.32 -18.22 -31.76
N ASN A 242 12.26 -17.26 -31.76
CA ASN A 242 13.70 -17.07 -31.44
C ASN A 242 13.85 -15.51 -31.37
N ASP A 243 14.77 -14.83 -30.69
CA ASP A 243 15.95 -15.17 -29.86
C ASP A 243 16.28 -14.00 -28.90
N ASN A 244 17.34 -14.14 -28.09
CA ASN A 244 18.19 -13.05 -27.58
C ASN A 244 17.58 -11.92 -26.70
N ILE A 245 16.92 -12.29 -25.59
CA ILE A 245 17.33 -11.77 -24.27
C ILE A 245 17.40 -12.95 -23.29
N ILE A 246 18.61 -13.36 -22.90
CA ILE A 246 18.81 -14.39 -21.87
C ILE A 246 18.77 -13.73 -20.50
N ILE A 247 17.57 -13.61 -19.93
CA ILE A 247 17.38 -13.62 -18.47
C ILE A 247 16.82 -15.01 -18.15
N SER A 248 17.65 -15.80 -17.50
CA SER A 248 17.59 -17.27 -17.42
C SER A 248 16.23 -17.89 -17.03
N ASN A 249 15.55 -18.52 -18.00
CA ASN A 249 14.36 -19.37 -17.80
C ASN A 249 14.59 -20.56 -16.83
N ASN A 250 15.83 -20.90 -16.48
CA ASN A 250 16.15 -21.96 -15.51
C ASN A 250 15.96 -21.52 -14.05
N PHE A 251 16.05 -20.22 -13.72
CA PHE A 251 16.00 -19.75 -12.33
C PHE A 251 14.55 -19.64 -11.82
N ASP A 252 13.63 -19.11 -12.63
CA ASP A 252 12.19 -19.07 -12.30
C ASP A 252 11.67 -20.48 -11.97
N ASN A 253 12.08 -21.48 -12.75
CA ASN A 253 11.76 -22.89 -12.50
C ASN A 253 12.37 -23.43 -11.19
N LYS A 254 13.60 -23.05 -10.85
CA LYS A 254 14.28 -23.54 -9.64
C LYS A 254 13.62 -23.01 -8.37
N PHE A 255 13.30 -21.71 -8.30
CA PHE A 255 12.62 -21.15 -7.15
C PHE A 255 11.16 -21.60 -7.06
N ALA A 256 10.45 -21.68 -8.19
CA ALA A 256 9.11 -22.27 -8.22
C ALA A 256 9.11 -23.69 -7.65
N ASN A 257 10.11 -24.51 -7.96
CA ASN A 257 10.27 -25.84 -7.37
C ASN A 257 10.53 -25.78 -5.85
N ILE A 258 11.36 -24.85 -5.37
CA ILE A 258 11.58 -24.64 -3.92
C ILE A 258 10.26 -24.35 -3.21
N ILE A 259 9.46 -23.39 -3.71
CA ILE A 259 8.15 -23.07 -3.13
C ILE A 259 7.17 -24.26 -3.23
N ASN A 260 7.06 -24.91 -4.39
CA ASN A 260 6.16 -26.06 -4.56
C ASN A 260 6.50 -27.23 -3.62
N ILE A 261 7.78 -27.46 -3.31
CA ILE A 261 8.21 -28.48 -2.33
C ILE A 261 7.85 -28.00 -0.93
N PHE A 262 8.16 -26.75 -0.60
CA PHE A 262 7.86 -26.14 0.70
C PHE A 262 6.37 -26.15 1.05
N GLU A 263 5.51 -25.73 0.13
CA GLU A 263 4.05 -25.73 0.29
C GLU A 263 3.51 -27.14 0.58
N LYS A 264 4.03 -28.15 -0.13
CA LYS A 264 3.62 -29.56 0.03
C LYS A 264 4.08 -30.15 1.35
N GLU A 265 5.32 -29.91 1.76
CA GLU A 265 5.92 -30.51 2.95
C GLU A 265 5.44 -29.81 4.24
N GLU A 266 5.42 -28.48 4.27
CA GLU A 266 4.98 -27.70 5.44
C GLU A 266 3.45 -27.52 5.52
N LYS A 267 2.72 -27.89 4.47
CA LYS A 267 1.25 -27.73 4.31
C LYS A 267 0.78 -26.27 4.40
N ILE A 268 1.57 -25.35 3.85
CA ILE A 268 1.25 -23.91 3.75
C ILE A 268 1.02 -23.56 2.29
N LYS A 269 0.30 -22.47 2.03
CA LYS A 269 0.10 -21.93 0.69
C LYS A 269 0.59 -20.49 0.58
N LEU A 270 1.42 -20.19 -0.43
CA LEU A 270 1.83 -18.85 -0.79
C LEU A 270 0.69 -18.17 -1.56
N THR A 271 -0.15 -17.43 -0.84
CA THR A 271 -1.25 -16.66 -1.44
C THR A 271 -0.72 -15.38 -2.11
N SER A 272 -1.43 -14.88 -3.13
CA SER A 272 -1.08 -13.60 -3.75
C SER A 272 -1.30 -12.40 -2.82
N SER A 273 -2.20 -12.52 -1.84
CA SER A 273 -2.40 -11.51 -0.79
C SER A 273 -1.23 -11.44 0.19
N PHE A 274 -0.70 -12.57 0.65
CA PHE A 274 0.54 -12.63 1.43
C PHE A 274 1.71 -11.99 0.66
N VAL A 275 1.88 -12.31 -0.63
CA VAL A 275 2.93 -11.72 -1.49
C VAL A 275 2.82 -10.20 -1.56
N TYR A 276 1.60 -9.66 -1.71
CA TYR A 276 1.36 -8.22 -1.76
C TYR A 276 1.66 -7.53 -0.42
N ASP A 277 1.23 -8.12 0.69
CA ASP A 277 1.47 -7.57 2.03
C ASP A 277 2.95 -7.64 2.41
N TYR A 278 3.65 -8.72 2.05
CA TYR A 278 5.09 -8.88 2.24
C TYR A 278 5.89 -7.82 1.47
N LEU A 279 5.54 -7.55 0.21
CA LEU A 279 6.19 -6.49 -0.57
C LEU A 279 5.96 -5.10 0.04
N LYS A 280 4.71 -4.74 0.37
CA LYS A 280 4.40 -3.45 1.01
C LYS A 280 5.18 -3.25 2.32
N LEU A 281 5.23 -4.28 3.16
CA LEU A 281 5.94 -4.25 4.45
C LEU A 281 7.44 -3.95 4.27
N ASN A 282 8.12 -4.69 3.39
CA ASN A 282 9.55 -4.51 3.15
C ASN A 282 9.88 -3.19 2.41
N LEU A 283 8.91 -2.63 1.67
CA LEU A 283 9.01 -1.30 1.06
C LEU A 283 8.66 -0.14 2.02
N GLY A 284 8.22 -0.43 3.26
CA GLY A 284 7.70 0.58 4.18
C GLY A 284 6.41 1.27 3.73
N ILE A 285 5.70 0.70 2.75
CA ILE A 285 4.46 1.26 2.20
C ILE A 285 3.29 0.89 3.11
N ILE A 286 2.78 1.87 3.84
CA ILE A 286 1.52 1.76 4.56
C ILE A 286 0.39 2.16 3.61
N GLU A 287 -0.69 1.38 3.59
CA GLU A 287 -1.91 1.64 2.83
C GLU A 287 -3.11 1.33 3.73
N ASN A 288 -4.27 1.94 3.47
CA ASN A 288 -5.52 1.66 4.18
C ASN A 288 -5.43 2.00 5.68
N LEU A 289 -4.83 3.14 6.00
CA LEU A 289 -4.71 3.64 7.38
C LEU A 289 -6.05 3.53 8.12
N TYR A 290 -7.14 3.97 7.50
CA TYR A 290 -8.46 4.22 8.11
C TYR A 290 -9.34 2.99 8.37
N THR A 291 -8.78 1.79 8.56
CA THR A 291 -9.60 0.62 8.94
C THR A 291 -10.18 0.79 10.34
N PRO A 292 -11.46 0.39 10.59
CA PRO A 292 -12.08 0.52 11.90
C PRO A 292 -11.29 -0.15 13.03
N ASP A 293 -10.66 -1.29 12.71
CA ASP A 293 -9.85 -2.12 13.63
C ASP A 293 -8.61 -1.38 14.18
N MET A 294 -8.13 -0.34 13.48
CA MET A 294 -7.02 0.50 13.94
C MET A 294 -7.49 1.87 14.52
N TYR A 295 -8.79 2.16 14.49
CA TYR A 295 -9.32 3.53 14.68
C TYR A 295 -10.34 3.70 15.82
N PHE A 296 -10.98 2.64 16.33
CA PHE A 296 -12.14 2.78 17.22
C PHE A 296 -12.20 1.85 18.46
N SER A 297 -11.06 1.48 19.06
CA SER A 297 -11.07 0.90 20.42
C SER A 297 -11.65 1.87 21.47
N ASP A 298 -11.38 3.17 21.30
CA ASP A 298 -11.58 4.16 22.38
C ASP A 298 -12.90 4.93 22.29
N MET A 299 -13.80 4.58 21.36
CA MET A 299 -15.07 5.27 21.11
C MET A 299 -16.32 4.46 21.52
N ASN A 300 -16.16 3.30 22.17
CA ASN A 300 -17.27 2.45 22.63
C ASN A 300 -17.34 2.22 24.15
N ASN A 301 -16.47 2.85 24.96
CA ASN A 301 -16.61 2.79 26.43
C ASN A 301 -17.71 3.71 26.98
N ASP A 302 -18.23 4.65 26.17
CA ASP A 302 -19.39 5.50 26.51
C ASP A 302 -20.70 4.99 25.87
N LYS A 303 -20.96 3.68 26.01
CA LYS A 303 -22.29 3.09 25.81
C LYS A 303 -22.81 2.53 27.12
N SER A 304 -23.26 3.43 27.99
CA SER A 304 -24.20 3.08 29.05
C SER A 304 -25.53 2.63 28.44
N ASP A 305 -26.18 1.65 29.09
CA ASP A 305 -27.44 1.06 28.64
C ASP A 305 -28.54 2.10 28.38
N PRO A 306 -29.36 1.93 27.32
CA PRO A 306 -30.56 2.73 27.10
C PRO A 306 -31.69 2.23 28.01
N GLY A 307 -31.65 2.51 29.32
CA GLY A 307 -32.72 2.05 30.20
C GLY A 307 -32.63 2.34 31.70
N THR A 308 -32.76 3.62 32.12
CA THR A 308 -33.75 4.02 33.15
C THR A 308 -33.76 5.54 33.38
N ASN A 309 -34.95 6.09 33.65
CA ASN A 309 -35.13 7.48 34.10
C ASN A 309 -34.57 7.66 35.52
N ASN A 310 -33.93 8.80 35.82
CA ASN A 310 -34.51 9.83 36.71
C ASN A 310 -33.59 11.03 36.99
N ASN A 311 -34.19 12.22 36.84
CA ASN A 311 -34.05 13.44 37.66
C ASN A 311 -32.67 13.94 38.16
N ASN A 312 -32.39 15.18 37.77
CA ASN A 312 -31.85 16.29 38.57
C ASN A 312 -30.88 15.99 39.73
N ILE A 313 -29.70 16.61 39.65
CA ILE A 313 -29.23 17.58 40.68
C ILE A 313 -28.08 18.41 40.06
N TYR A 314 -28.25 19.73 40.03
CA TYR A 314 -27.10 20.65 39.95
C TYR A 314 -26.33 20.51 41.26
N LYS A 315 -25.06 20.12 41.19
CA LYS A 315 -24.15 20.22 42.33
C LYS A 315 -22.85 20.88 41.90
N ASP A 316 -22.55 21.99 42.57
CA ASP A 316 -21.39 22.81 42.31
C ASP A 316 -20.09 22.02 42.41
N ILE A 317 -19.23 22.16 41.41
CA ILE A 317 -17.86 21.65 41.48
C ILE A 317 -17.07 22.62 42.35
N THR A 318 -16.97 22.28 43.65
CA THR A 318 -16.03 22.91 44.57
C THR A 318 -14.62 22.86 43.98
N ILE A 319 -14.07 24.02 43.68
CA ILE A 319 -12.67 24.19 43.28
C ILE A 319 -11.79 23.81 44.47
N ASN A 320 -11.09 22.66 44.40
CA ASN A 320 -9.77 22.48 45.01
C ASN A 320 -9.05 21.19 44.55
N ASN A 321 -7.74 21.30 44.35
CA ASN A 321 -6.71 20.25 44.33
C ASN A 321 -6.61 19.19 43.19
N ASP A 322 -7.39 19.25 42.11
CA ASP A 322 -7.26 18.25 41.00
C ASP A 322 -6.40 18.68 39.79
N ILE A 323 -5.73 19.84 39.84
CA ILE A 323 -4.88 20.34 38.74
C ILE A 323 -3.75 19.35 38.39
N ASN A 324 -3.09 18.75 39.38
CA ASN A 324 -1.97 17.83 39.14
C ASN A 324 -2.41 16.46 38.59
N LYS A 325 -3.61 15.97 38.92
CA LYS A 325 -4.18 14.76 38.31
C LYS A 325 -4.60 15.02 36.87
N ASN A 326 -5.29 16.13 36.61
CA ASN A 326 -5.69 16.50 35.26
C ASN A 326 -4.49 16.78 34.35
N VAL A 327 -3.43 17.46 34.83
CA VAL A 327 -2.18 17.63 34.05
C VAL A 327 -1.49 16.29 33.75
N LYS A 328 -1.51 15.31 34.67
CA LYS A 328 -1.01 13.95 34.38
C LYS A 328 -1.86 13.21 33.35
N LYS A 329 -3.19 13.28 33.47
CA LYS A 329 -4.13 12.63 32.54
C LYS A 329 -4.02 13.22 31.13
N ILE A 330 -4.01 14.55 31.03
CA ILE A 330 -3.78 15.31 29.79
C ILE A 330 -2.38 15.07 29.19
N LYS A 331 -1.34 14.80 30.00
CA LYS A 331 -0.03 14.36 29.49
C LYS A 331 -0.10 12.96 28.88
N ASN A 332 -0.71 12.01 29.58
CA ASN A 332 -0.82 10.63 29.12
C ASN A 332 -1.61 10.52 27.80
N GLU A 333 -2.71 11.28 27.65
CA GLU A 333 -3.52 11.31 26.43
C GLU A 333 -2.78 11.89 25.20
N ARG A 334 -1.89 12.88 25.38
CA ARG A 334 -1.11 13.49 24.28
C ARG A 334 -0.04 12.57 23.68
N ASP A 335 0.45 11.63 24.47
CA ASP A 335 1.51 10.67 24.08
C ASP A 335 0.95 9.35 23.53
N VAL A 336 -0.38 9.20 23.41
CA VAL A 336 -0.99 8.08 22.68
C VAL A 336 -0.75 8.24 21.18
N PHE A 337 -0.25 7.18 20.54
CA PHE A 337 -0.10 7.13 19.08
C PHE A 337 -1.47 6.94 18.44
N THR A 338 -1.82 7.78 17.46
CA THR A 338 -3.10 7.70 16.73
C THR A 338 -2.86 7.97 15.25
N PHE A 339 -3.17 7.00 14.38
CA PHE A 339 -2.96 7.12 12.93
C PHE A 339 -3.72 8.30 12.30
N LYS A 340 -4.87 8.69 12.88
CA LYS A 340 -5.67 9.87 12.51
C LYS A 340 -4.91 11.21 12.56
N ASN A 341 -3.76 11.28 13.23
CA ASN A 341 -3.01 12.52 13.43
C ASN A 341 -1.73 12.64 12.57
N LEU A 342 -1.49 11.70 11.66
CA LEU A 342 -0.29 11.65 10.83
C LEU A 342 -0.32 12.64 9.67
N THR A 343 0.85 13.18 9.35
CA THR A 343 1.13 13.98 8.15
C THR A 343 1.81 13.11 7.08
N PRO A 344 1.84 13.52 5.80
CA PRO A 344 2.54 12.77 4.75
C PRO A 344 4.01 12.46 5.08
N PHE A 345 4.72 13.39 5.74
CA PHE A 345 6.13 13.23 6.13
C PHE A 345 6.33 12.25 7.29
N ASP A 346 5.30 11.99 8.10
CA ASP A 346 5.36 10.92 9.12
C ASP A 346 5.29 9.52 8.50
N LEU A 347 4.87 9.41 7.22
CA LEU A 347 4.68 8.16 6.48
C LEU A 347 5.62 7.98 5.29
N ASN A 348 6.63 8.84 5.13
CA ASN A 348 7.53 8.84 3.96
C ASN A 348 6.81 9.04 2.60
N TYR A 349 5.57 9.58 2.62
CA TYR A 349 4.75 9.76 1.41
C TYR A 349 5.32 10.82 0.46
N ASP A 350 6.21 11.69 0.95
CA ASP A 350 7.01 12.61 0.15
C ASP A 350 8.01 11.89 -0.78
N ASN A 351 8.46 10.67 -0.42
CA ASN A 351 9.33 9.83 -1.25
C ASN A 351 8.55 8.74 -2.03
N LEU A 352 7.28 8.50 -1.73
CA LEU A 352 6.40 7.53 -2.42
C LEU A 352 5.49 8.19 -3.48
N ASN A 353 5.97 9.26 -4.12
CA ASN A 353 5.29 10.00 -5.20
C ASN A 353 3.88 10.59 -4.87
N TYR A 354 3.43 10.64 -3.61
CA TYR A 354 2.12 11.19 -3.24
C TYR A 354 2.03 12.72 -3.24
N LEU A 355 3.18 13.40 -3.12
CA LEU A 355 3.25 14.87 -3.04
C LEU A 355 3.97 15.43 -4.26
N THR A 356 3.43 16.49 -4.86
CA THR A 356 4.24 17.34 -5.74
C THR A 356 4.83 18.52 -4.96
N LYS A 357 5.92 19.10 -5.49
CA LYS A 357 6.49 20.38 -5.02
C LYS A 357 5.83 21.55 -5.73
N GLU A 358 5.61 21.40 -7.02
CA GLU A 358 5.08 22.41 -7.94
C GLU A 358 3.67 22.00 -8.37
N LYS A 359 2.69 22.82 -7.97
CA LYS A 359 1.30 22.89 -8.49
C LYS A 359 0.59 24.11 -7.89
N GLY A 360 -0.58 24.42 -8.43
CA GLY A 360 -1.51 25.42 -7.87
C GLY A 360 -2.04 25.08 -6.47
N CYS A 361 -2.85 25.98 -5.91
CA CYS A 361 -3.33 25.87 -4.53
C CYS A 361 -4.14 24.59 -4.28
N TYR A 362 -3.88 23.91 -3.16
CA TYR A 362 -4.68 22.77 -2.70
C TYR A 362 -4.86 22.72 -1.17
N VAL A 363 -5.87 21.98 -0.72
CA VAL A 363 -6.21 21.86 0.73
C VAL A 363 -5.01 21.31 1.52
N GLY A 364 -4.57 22.06 2.53
CA GLY A 364 -3.46 21.68 3.41
C GLY A 364 -2.06 22.01 2.88
N GLN A 365 -1.92 22.56 1.66
CA GLN A 365 -0.63 22.87 1.03
C GLN A 365 0.30 23.71 1.92
N GLU A 366 -0.23 24.71 2.64
CA GLU A 366 0.57 25.58 3.51
C GLU A 366 1.29 24.81 4.62
N ALA A 367 0.62 23.84 5.25
CA ALA A 367 1.23 22.98 6.26
C ALA A 367 2.27 22.03 5.65
N ILE A 368 2.02 21.53 4.43
CA ILE A 368 2.99 20.70 3.69
C ILE A 368 4.24 21.49 3.31
N ASN A 369 4.08 22.71 2.82
CA ASN A 369 5.20 23.59 2.45
C ASN A 369 6.01 24.03 3.68
N ARG A 370 5.36 24.36 4.81
CA ARG A 370 6.07 24.65 6.07
C ARG A 370 6.84 23.45 6.60
N THR A 371 6.30 22.24 6.46
CA THR A 371 7.01 21.01 6.88
C THR A 371 8.19 20.71 5.95
N ARG A 372 8.00 20.90 4.63
CA ARG A 372 9.04 20.73 3.61
C ARG A 372 10.19 21.73 3.74
N ASN A 373 9.89 22.95 4.17
CA ASN A 373 10.87 24.01 4.40
C ASN A 373 11.39 24.02 5.86
N GLU A 374 11.20 22.93 6.60
CA GLU A 374 11.72 22.71 7.97
C GLU A 374 11.20 23.70 9.03
N ILE A 375 10.21 24.54 8.70
CA ILE A 375 9.51 25.45 9.62
C ILE A 375 8.66 24.64 10.62
N PHE A 376 8.06 23.54 10.15
CA PHE A 376 7.35 22.58 10.98
C PHE A 376 8.09 21.24 10.99
N ILE A 377 8.24 20.65 12.18
CA ILE A 377 8.84 19.32 12.36
C ILE A 377 7.72 18.28 12.39
N SER A 378 7.80 17.23 11.55
CA SER A 378 6.86 16.11 11.58
C SER A 378 6.95 15.38 12.93
N LYS A 379 5.85 14.81 13.45
CA LYS A 379 5.85 14.21 14.80
C LYS A 379 6.74 12.96 14.85
N TYR A 380 6.79 12.21 13.76
CA TYR A 380 7.48 10.95 13.63
C TYR A 380 8.47 10.93 12.46
N SER A 381 9.42 10.00 12.54
CA SER A 381 10.24 9.52 11.43
C SER A 381 9.90 8.05 11.22
N LEU A 382 9.50 7.70 10.00
CA LEU A 382 9.26 6.30 9.61
C LEU A 382 10.60 5.59 9.39
N THR A 383 10.71 4.35 9.85
CA THR A 383 11.91 3.52 9.69
C THR A 383 11.50 2.04 9.70
N LEU A 384 12.31 1.15 9.13
CA LEU A 384 12.13 -0.29 9.33
C LEU A 384 12.80 -0.73 10.63
N CYS A 385 12.27 -1.76 11.27
CA CYS A 385 12.94 -2.45 12.36
C CYS A 385 13.03 -3.94 12.09
N ILE A 386 14.15 -4.56 12.45
CA ILE A 386 14.41 -6.00 12.27
C ILE A 386 14.74 -6.60 13.63
N ASN A 387 14.28 -7.83 13.88
CA ASN A 387 14.70 -8.60 15.04
C ASN A 387 16.23 -8.83 15.00
N TYR A 388 16.92 -8.51 16.09
CA TYR A 388 18.38 -8.59 16.18
C TYR A 388 18.95 -9.96 15.77
N ASP A 389 18.20 -11.05 16.00
CA ASP A 389 18.61 -12.41 15.61
C ASP A 389 18.83 -12.57 14.09
N TYR A 390 18.15 -11.75 13.28
CA TYR A 390 18.30 -11.73 11.82
C TYR A 390 19.15 -10.56 11.31
N HIS A 391 19.72 -9.73 12.19
CA HIS A 391 20.54 -8.57 11.82
C HIS A 391 21.55 -8.88 10.71
N ASP A 392 22.37 -9.92 10.92
CA ASP A 392 23.47 -10.26 10.02
C ASP A 392 22.98 -10.71 8.64
N VAL A 393 21.75 -11.23 8.52
CA VAL A 393 21.12 -11.57 7.23
C VAL A 393 20.79 -10.32 6.43
N PHE A 394 20.53 -9.18 7.07
CA PHE A 394 20.15 -7.94 6.40
C PHE A 394 21.34 -7.07 5.98
N TYR A 395 22.50 -7.16 6.64
CA TYR A 395 23.70 -6.38 6.31
C TYR A 395 24.69 -7.12 5.38
N GLU A 396 25.62 -6.37 4.79
CA GLU A 396 26.62 -6.85 3.80
C GLU A 396 27.54 -7.97 4.34
N ASN A 397 27.69 -8.09 5.67
CA ASN A 397 28.43 -9.19 6.29
C ASN A 397 27.85 -10.57 5.94
N PHE A 398 26.57 -10.66 5.55
CA PHE A 398 25.97 -11.91 5.07
C PHE A 398 26.72 -12.50 3.87
N ASP A 399 27.22 -11.65 2.96
CA ASP A 399 27.84 -12.10 1.73
C ASP A 399 29.15 -12.88 1.95
N ASN A 400 29.73 -12.74 3.15
CA ASN A 400 30.97 -13.40 3.55
C ASN A 400 30.75 -14.73 4.30
N ASP A 401 29.59 -14.93 4.95
CA ASP A 401 29.29 -16.16 5.71
C ASP A 401 27.77 -16.48 5.78
N PRO A 402 27.24 -17.33 4.89
CA PRO A 402 25.84 -17.76 4.91
C PRO A 402 25.54 -18.86 5.94
N THR A 403 26.49 -19.32 6.77
CA THR A 403 26.29 -20.46 7.69
C THR A 403 25.09 -20.27 8.63
N LYS A 404 24.74 -19.05 9.03
CA LYS A 404 23.55 -18.80 9.88
C LYS A 404 22.24 -19.27 9.26
N ILE A 405 22.10 -19.24 7.93
CA ILE A 405 20.92 -19.80 7.25
C ILE A 405 21.01 -21.32 7.20
N TYR A 406 22.19 -21.87 6.88
CA TYR A 406 22.43 -23.32 6.79
C TYR A 406 22.47 -24.06 8.14
N ASN A 407 22.61 -23.34 9.24
CA ASN A 407 22.43 -23.89 10.59
C ASN A 407 20.95 -24.11 10.93
N ASN A 408 20.02 -23.50 10.19
CA ASN A 408 18.60 -23.76 10.36
C ASN A 408 18.18 -24.97 9.51
N ILE A 409 18.25 -26.16 10.11
CA ILE A 409 18.00 -27.47 9.49
C ILE A 409 16.76 -27.47 8.58
N LEU A 410 15.68 -26.80 9.01
CA LEU A 410 14.42 -26.66 8.29
C LEU A 410 14.60 -26.01 6.91
N TYR A 411 15.20 -24.82 6.85
CA TYR A 411 15.36 -24.07 5.60
C TYR A 411 16.51 -24.58 4.74
N THR A 412 17.52 -25.20 5.36
CA THR A 412 18.69 -25.77 4.70
C THR A 412 18.31 -26.80 3.63
N LYS A 413 17.31 -27.65 3.92
CA LYS A 413 16.78 -28.64 2.97
C LYS A 413 16.33 -28.01 1.65
N TYR A 414 15.66 -26.85 1.74
CA TYR A 414 15.05 -26.14 0.62
C TYR A 414 16.02 -25.19 -0.10
N LEU A 415 16.97 -24.59 0.62
CA LEU A 415 17.79 -23.48 0.13
C LEU A 415 19.23 -23.86 -0.28
N LYS A 416 19.73 -25.04 0.11
CA LYS A 416 21.10 -25.53 -0.16
C LYS A 416 21.61 -25.37 -1.60
N ASP A 417 20.73 -25.35 -2.59
CA ASP A 417 21.10 -25.31 -4.00
C ASP A 417 21.20 -23.86 -4.54
N ILE A 418 20.86 -22.84 -3.75
CA ILE A 418 20.96 -21.43 -4.14
C ILE A 418 22.40 -20.94 -3.92
N LYS A 419 23.06 -20.52 -5.01
CA LYS A 419 24.45 -20.03 -5.01
C LYS A 419 24.59 -18.51 -4.93
N ASP A 420 23.52 -17.77 -5.21
CA ASP A 420 23.49 -16.31 -5.13
C ASP A 420 23.04 -15.91 -3.71
N ASN A 421 23.92 -15.21 -2.98
CA ASN A 421 23.69 -14.85 -1.57
C ASN A 421 22.46 -13.94 -1.39
N HIS A 422 22.24 -13.01 -2.30
CA HIS A 422 21.11 -12.10 -2.24
C HIS A 422 19.78 -12.85 -2.51
N LEU A 423 19.76 -13.76 -3.48
CA LEU A 423 18.63 -14.66 -3.71
C LEU A 423 18.40 -15.60 -2.51
N LEU A 424 19.46 -16.13 -1.90
CA LEU A 424 19.40 -16.98 -0.71
C LEU A 424 18.76 -16.23 0.48
N LYS A 425 19.20 -15.01 0.73
CA LYS A 425 18.64 -14.07 1.72
C LYS A 425 17.16 -13.80 1.49
N SER A 426 16.77 -13.31 0.32
CA SER A 426 15.37 -12.99 0.00
C SER A 426 14.47 -14.23 0.05
N SER A 427 14.99 -15.39 -0.38
CA SER A 427 14.28 -16.68 -0.28
C SER A 427 14.06 -17.12 1.16
N PHE A 428 15.11 -17.07 2.00
CA PHE A 428 15.03 -17.41 3.42
C PHE A 428 14.02 -16.53 4.15
N LEU A 429 14.10 -15.21 3.95
CA LEU A 429 13.17 -14.26 4.56
C LEU A 429 11.72 -14.55 4.14
N LEU A 430 11.45 -14.79 2.85
CA LEU A 430 10.11 -15.13 2.38
C LEU A 430 9.59 -16.42 3.05
N LEU A 431 10.35 -17.52 3.01
CA LEU A 431 9.95 -18.79 3.61
C LEU A 431 9.71 -18.66 5.12
N LYS A 432 10.56 -17.90 5.82
CA LYS A 432 10.44 -17.65 7.26
C LYS A 432 9.18 -16.84 7.61
N ASN A 433 8.84 -15.82 6.81
CA ASN A 433 7.59 -15.04 6.93
C ASN A 433 6.34 -15.88 6.60
N LEU A 434 6.47 -16.81 5.65
CA LEU A 434 5.39 -17.73 5.27
C LEU A 434 5.12 -18.73 6.41
N MET A 435 6.16 -19.20 7.11
CA MET A 435 6.05 -20.09 8.28
C MET A 435 5.45 -19.42 9.52
N SER A 436 5.72 -18.13 9.76
CA SER A 436 5.03 -17.40 10.84
C SER A 436 3.54 -17.19 10.51
N SER A 437 3.19 -17.12 9.22
CA SER A 437 1.82 -16.86 8.75
C SER A 437 1.00 -18.13 8.51
N LYS A 438 1.37 -19.27 9.13
CA LYS A 438 0.85 -20.65 8.93
C LYS A 438 -0.67 -20.87 8.89
N GLN A 439 -1.49 -19.87 9.27
CA GLN A 439 -2.95 -19.96 9.35
C GLN A 439 -3.69 -18.83 8.58
N ASN A 440 -2.99 -17.87 7.97
CA ASN A 440 -3.60 -16.66 7.41
C ASN A 440 -3.30 -16.46 5.91
N GLU A 441 -4.27 -15.92 5.18
CA GLU A 441 -4.11 -15.57 3.75
C GLU A 441 -3.24 -14.31 3.52
N SER A 442 -2.87 -13.61 4.59
CA SER A 442 -2.06 -12.37 4.59
C SER A 442 -0.87 -12.52 5.55
N VAL A 443 0.09 -11.59 5.47
CA VAL A 443 1.15 -11.52 6.49
C VAL A 443 0.52 -11.27 7.86
N THR A 444 0.92 -12.07 8.87
CA THR A 444 0.47 -11.89 10.24
C THR A 444 1.25 -10.78 10.94
N TYR A 445 0.54 -9.92 11.66
CA TYR A 445 1.12 -8.79 12.37
C TYR A 445 0.69 -8.78 13.83
N GLU A 446 1.63 -8.47 14.71
CA GLU A 446 1.30 -7.91 16.00
C GLU A 446 1.29 -6.37 15.91
N HIS A 447 0.25 -5.78 16.50
CA HIS A 447 0.05 -4.33 16.51
C HIS A 447 0.63 -3.72 17.78
N GLN A 448 1.32 -2.60 17.60
CA GLN A 448 1.73 -1.65 18.64
C GLN A 448 2.62 -2.23 19.76
N PHE A 449 3.93 -2.17 19.53
CA PHE A 449 4.94 -2.26 20.59
C PHE A 449 5.52 -0.89 20.90
N ASP A 450 5.95 -0.67 22.13
CA ASP A 450 6.71 0.52 22.49
C ASP A 450 8.21 0.28 22.27
N VAL A 451 8.87 1.22 21.57
CA VAL A 451 10.31 1.18 21.30
C VAL A 451 11.06 1.83 22.45
N ILE A 452 11.88 1.06 23.13
CA ILE A 452 12.69 1.45 24.28
C ILE A 452 14.16 1.54 23.85
N TYR A 453 14.81 2.65 24.22
CA TYR A 453 16.25 2.82 24.17
C TYR A 453 16.86 2.67 25.57
N ASN A 454 17.76 1.71 25.72
CA ASN A 454 18.54 1.50 26.95
C ASN A 454 19.91 2.17 26.83
N ASN A 455 20.15 3.18 27.66
CA ASN A 455 21.48 3.78 27.84
C ASN A 455 22.26 2.97 28.88
N ASP A 456 23.46 2.48 28.53
CA ASP A 456 24.38 1.80 29.46
C ASP A 456 25.08 2.76 30.46
N ILE A 457 24.44 3.87 30.83
CA ILE A 457 25.01 4.84 31.75
C ILE A 457 24.95 4.27 33.17
N LYS A 458 26.08 3.69 33.61
CA LYS A 458 26.32 3.22 34.97
C LYS A 458 26.50 4.40 35.96
N SER A 459 25.44 5.18 36.14
CA SER A 459 25.33 6.17 37.22
C SER A 459 23.87 6.58 37.40
N ASP A 460 23.38 6.44 38.62
CA ASP A 460 22.04 6.77 39.12
C ASP A 460 20.85 5.93 38.59
N ASN A 461 20.12 5.33 39.55
CA ASN A 461 18.91 4.51 39.38
C ASN A 461 17.67 5.30 38.89
N THR A 462 17.86 6.42 38.18
CA THR A 462 16.81 7.36 37.79
C THR A 462 16.63 7.51 36.28
N LEU A 463 17.63 7.19 35.45
CA LEU A 463 17.47 7.15 33.98
C LEU A 463 16.88 5.81 33.49
N LYS A 464 15.60 5.60 33.81
CA LYS A 464 14.80 4.48 33.30
C LYS A 464 14.62 4.59 31.78
N ASN A 465 14.94 3.50 31.06
CA ASN A 465 14.41 3.05 29.76
C ASN A 465 13.56 4.09 29.00
N PHE A 466 14.13 4.76 28.00
CA PHE A 466 13.43 5.84 27.30
C PHE A 466 12.58 5.30 26.14
N LYS A 467 11.26 5.48 26.20
CA LYS A 467 10.34 5.23 25.07
C LYS A 467 10.58 6.25 23.96
N ILE A 468 11.22 5.84 22.86
CA ILE A 468 11.57 6.69 21.71
C ILE A 468 10.57 6.62 20.55
N GLY A 469 9.71 5.61 20.50
CA GLY A 469 8.79 5.41 19.37
C GLY A 469 7.85 4.24 19.58
N HIS A 470 7.23 3.80 18.48
CA HIS A 470 6.31 2.65 18.45
C HIS A 470 6.56 1.78 17.22
N VAL A 471 6.39 0.46 17.32
CA VAL A 471 6.40 -0.46 16.17
C VAL A 471 5.00 -0.94 15.85
N PHE A 472 4.66 -0.94 14.57
CA PHE A 472 3.47 -1.54 13.99
C PHE A 472 3.86 -2.53 12.89
N PHE A 473 2.91 -3.40 12.52
CA PHE A 473 3.11 -4.40 11.48
C PHE A 473 4.33 -5.29 11.72
N TYR A 474 4.59 -5.66 12.98
CA TYR A 474 5.73 -6.49 13.35
C TYR A 474 5.36 -7.97 13.27
N ASN A 475 6.22 -8.77 12.63
CA ASN A 475 5.99 -10.19 12.41
C ASN A 475 7.11 -11.09 12.98
N HIS A 476 7.80 -10.60 14.03
CA HIS A 476 8.96 -11.23 14.68
C HIS A 476 10.23 -11.34 13.83
N ILE A 477 10.20 -10.83 12.59
CA ILE A 477 11.35 -10.76 11.67
C ILE A 477 11.61 -9.30 11.33
N ILE A 478 10.61 -8.62 10.79
CA ILE A 478 10.63 -7.21 10.39
C ILE A 478 9.34 -6.50 10.85
N GLY A 479 9.38 -5.18 10.93
CA GLY A 479 8.23 -4.33 11.20
C GLY A 479 8.49 -2.87 10.83
N ILE A 480 7.46 -2.04 10.98
CA ILE A 480 7.51 -0.60 10.66
C ILE A 480 7.51 0.20 11.97
N CYS A 481 8.50 1.06 12.13
CA CYS A 481 8.78 1.79 13.36
C CYS A 481 8.59 3.30 13.17
N PHE A 482 7.87 3.91 14.11
CA PHE A 482 7.56 5.33 14.19
C PHE A 482 8.35 5.96 15.34
N LEU A 483 9.50 6.55 15.01
CA LEU A 483 10.37 7.22 15.98
C LEU A 483 9.88 8.65 16.22
N ILE A 484 9.73 9.07 17.48
CA ILE A 484 9.29 10.43 17.82
C ILE A 484 10.48 11.39 17.61
N LYS A 485 10.43 12.26 16.60
CA LYS A 485 11.57 13.11 16.18
C LYS A 485 12.20 13.89 17.34
N LYS A 486 11.36 14.60 18.10
CA LYS A 486 11.77 15.36 19.30
C LYS A 486 12.52 14.54 20.38
N LYS A 487 12.33 13.22 20.44
CA LYS A 487 13.02 12.33 21.38
C LYS A 487 14.35 11.82 20.84
N ILE A 488 14.51 11.70 19.52
CA ILE A 488 15.74 11.22 18.88
C ILE A 488 16.71 12.36 18.55
N GLU A 489 16.23 13.58 18.28
CA GLU A 489 17.05 14.78 17.99
C GLU A 489 18.12 15.06 19.05
N ASN A 490 17.84 14.75 20.32
CA ASN A 490 18.74 15.00 21.44
C ASN A 490 19.65 13.80 21.78
N MET A 491 19.63 12.72 20.99
CA MET A 491 20.43 11.53 21.24
C MET A 491 21.83 11.66 20.62
N LYS A 492 22.86 11.56 21.46
CA LYS A 492 24.27 11.62 21.03
C LYS A 492 24.75 10.36 20.29
N HIS A 493 24.01 9.26 20.40
CA HIS A 493 24.38 7.96 19.82
C HIS A 493 23.57 7.69 18.56
N ASN A 494 24.22 7.10 17.54
CA ASN A 494 23.55 6.68 16.32
C ASN A 494 22.61 5.50 16.61
N ILE A 495 21.30 5.78 16.65
CA ILE A 495 20.24 4.79 16.89
C ILE A 495 20.16 3.68 15.81
N PHE A 496 20.76 3.90 14.63
CA PHE A 496 20.88 2.91 13.55
C PHE A 496 22.13 2.03 13.70
N SER A 497 22.98 2.27 14.71
CA SER A 497 24.11 1.39 15.02
C SER A 497 23.65 0.08 15.66
N THR A 498 24.25 -1.03 15.25
CA THR A 498 24.09 -2.38 15.82
C THR A 498 24.42 -2.43 17.31
N SER A 499 25.29 -1.53 17.79
CA SER A 499 25.65 -1.36 19.19
C SER A 499 24.51 -0.80 20.05
N SER A 500 23.50 -0.15 19.45
CA SER A 500 22.37 0.42 20.17
C SER A 500 21.49 -0.67 20.77
N LYS A 501 21.24 -0.58 22.08
CA LYS A 501 20.41 -1.52 22.84
C LYS A 501 18.93 -1.14 22.77
N ILE A 502 18.37 -1.24 21.55
CA ILE A 502 16.96 -0.94 21.28
C ILE A 502 16.13 -2.22 21.46
N HIS A 503 15.04 -2.09 22.21
CA HIS A 503 14.12 -3.19 22.49
C HIS A 503 12.69 -2.76 22.19
N ILE A 504 11.84 -3.72 21.85
CA ILE A 504 10.39 -3.55 21.81
C ILE A 504 9.75 -4.30 22.97
N THR A 505 8.69 -3.73 23.54
CA THR A 505 7.88 -4.35 24.60
C THR A 505 6.40 -4.14 24.33
N LYS A 506 5.59 -5.09 24.82
CA LYS A 506 4.13 -5.06 24.78
C LYS A 506 3.68 -4.75 26.21
N ASN A 507 2.94 -3.67 26.42
CA ASN A 507 2.45 -3.19 27.72
C ASN A 507 3.50 -3.04 28.84
N ASN A 508 3.92 -1.80 29.12
CA ASN A 508 4.59 -1.37 30.37
C ASN A 508 5.49 -2.40 31.08
N TYR A 509 6.62 -2.74 30.43
CA TYR A 509 7.85 -3.27 31.04
C TYR A 509 7.88 -4.71 31.58
N ASP A 510 6.77 -5.43 31.71
CA ASP A 510 6.75 -6.77 32.33
C ASP A 510 6.64 -7.96 31.35
N GLU A 511 6.42 -7.74 30.04
CA GLU A 511 6.39 -8.81 29.01
C GLU A 511 7.68 -8.87 28.15
N SER A 512 7.86 -10.02 27.48
CA SER A 512 9.02 -10.41 26.69
C SER A 512 9.56 -9.29 25.77
N THR A 513 10.75 -8.78 26.11
CA THR A 513 11.42 -7.75 25.33
C THR A 513 12.19 -8.36 24.16
N HIS A 514 11.85 -8.01 22.92
CA HIS A 514 12.66 -8.39 21.76
C HIS A 514 13.66 -7.29 21.42
N ARG A 515 14.94 -7.65 21.24
CA ARG A 515 15.95 -6.70 20.77
C ARG A 515 15.77 -6.48 19.27
N ILE A 516 15.81 -5.22 18.83
CA ILE A 516 15.67 -4.85 17.43
C ILE A 516 16.84 -3.98 16.94
N VAL A 517 17.07 -3.99 15.64
CA VAL A 517 17.91 -3.01 14.93
C VAL A 517 17.01 -2.15 14.07
N LEU A 518 17.25 -0.84 14.06
CA LEU A 518 16.55 0.10 13.19
C LEU A 518 17.33 0.21 11.86
N LEU A 519 16.62 0.07 10.74
CA LEU A 519 17.14 0.42 9.41
C LEU A 519 16.47 1.71 8.94
N PRO A 520 17.24 2.71 8.47
CA PRO A 520 16.65 3.84 7.79
C PRO A 520 15.90 3.35 6.55
N LEU A 521 14.70 3.90 6.33
CA LEU A 521 14.10 3.90 4.99
C LEU A 521 14.89 4.92 4.16
N GLU A 522 16.03 4.49 3.61
CA GLU A 522 16.70 5.21 2.53
C GLU A 522 15.70 5.39 1.37
N LYS A 523 15.94 6.37 0.50
CA LYS A 523 15.13 6.60 -0.69
C LYS A 523 15.28 5.39 -1.63
N ILE A 524 14.27 4.52 -1.61
CA ILE A 524 14.11 3.34 -2.48
C ILE A 524 14.04 3.79 -3.95
#